data_AF-A0A935MC30-F1
#
_entry.id   AF-A0A935MC30-F1
#
_cell.length_a   1.000
_cell.length_b   1.000
_cell.length_c   1.000
_cell.angle_alpha   90.00
_cell.angle_beta   90.00
_cell.angle_gamma   90.00
#
_symmetry.space_group_name_H-M   'P 1'
#
loop_
_entity.id
_entity.type
_entity.pdbx_description
1 polymer ?
#
loop_
_entity_poly.entity_id
_entity_poly.type
_entity_poly.pdbx_seq_one_letter_code
_entity_poly.pdbx_strand_id
1 'polypeptide(L)'
;MLKYIWKENWFQVVVITLLSIFLIWYSYCGYSDDLMSEIIGKFLPIATLMIGCFLWYNEQKENYMNQLPKKLNVKYQLDEKYFEIVNAPLAHEGDIRAWGQAIAKNVLNESQYVEYSGYFIDTPRIIEGRKFYSITIYLKKAIGGFEFGKSYYFGNDGKYIGLKNS
;
A
#
# COMPACT_ATOMS: atom_id res chain seq x y z
N MET A 1 -4.05 -12.30 4.28
CA MET A 1 -4.95 -12.22 3.10
C MET A 1 -6.40 -11.96 3.49
N LEU A 2 -7.06 -12.82 4.29
CA LEU A 2 -8.47 -12.63 4.71
C LEU A 2 -8.77 -11.29 5.39
N LYS A 3 -7.90 -10.78 6.27
CA LYS A 3 -8.08 -9.47 6.92
C LYS A 3 -8.09 -8.28 5.93
N TYR A 4 -7.40 -8.40 4.79
CA TYR A 4 -7.33 -7.36 3.78
C TYR A 4 -8.62 -7.32 2.94
N ILE A 5 -9.06 -8.50 2.48
CA ILE A 5 -10.34 -8.67 1.77
C ILE A 5 -11.49 -8.15 2.64
N TRP A 6 -11.49 -8.46 3.93
CA TRP A 6 -12.55 -8.00 4.81
C TRP A 6 -12.54 -6.48 5.03
N LYS A 7 -11.37 -5.86 5.27
CA LYS A 7 -11.34 -4.41 5.56
C LYS A 7 -11.77 -3.55 4.37
N GLU A 8 -11.41 -3.94 3.15
CA GLU A 8 -11.65 -3.12 1.96
C GLU A 8 -12.93 -3.53 1.20
N ASN A 9 -13.32 -4.81 1.28
CA ASN A 9 -14.42 -5.38 0.51
C ASN A 9 -15.55 -5.99 1.39
N TRP A 10 -15.64 -5.68 2.68
CA TRP A 10 -16.67 -6.28 3.57
C TRP A 10 -18.09 -6.16 3.01
N PHE A 11 -18.43 -5.01 2.41
CA PHE A 11 -19.75 -4.79 1.83
C PHE A 11 -20.07 -5.80 0.71
N GLN A 12 -19.08 -6.13 -0.14
CA GLN A 12 -19.24 -7.12 -1.21
C GLN A 12 -19.51 -8.51 -0.65
N VAL A 13 -18.71 -8.90 0.35
CA VAL A 13 -18.84 -10.21 1.00
C VAL A 13 -20.22 -10.33 1.64
N VAL A 14 -20.72 -9.27 2.28
CA VAL A 14 -22.05 -9.24 2.89
C VAL A 14 -23.15 -9.35 1.83
N VAL A 15 -23.09 -8.55 0.77
CA VAL A 15 -24.10 -8.57 -0.30
C VAL A 15 -24.16 -9.94 -0.99
N ILE A 16 -23.03 -10.53 -1.35
CA ILE A 16 -22.97 -11.86 -1.98
C ILE A 16 -23.51 -12.93 -1.03
N THR A 17 -23.13 -12.88 0.25
CA THR A 17 -23.61 -13.85 1.25
C THR A 17 -25.12 -13.75 1.44
N LEU A 18 -25.67 -12.54 1.54
CA LEU A 18 -27.12 -12.32 1.68
C LEU A 18 -27.88 -12.79 0.43
N LEU A 19 -27.37 -12.49 -0.77
CA LEU A 19 -27.94 -13.00 -2.02
C LEU A 19 -27.91 -14.52 -2.08
N SER A 20 -26.82 -15.15 -1.65
CA SER A 20 -26.68 -16.61 -1.63
C SER A 20 -27.66 -17.25 -0.66
N ILE A 21 -27.78 -16.71 0.56
CA ILE A 21 -28.74 -17.17 1.56
C ILE A 21 -30.17 -17.00 1.05
N PHE A 22 -30.48 -15.85 0.43
CA PHE A 22 -31.79 -15.59 -0.15
C PHE A 22 -32.14 -16.61 -1.25
N LEU A 23 -31.20 -16.89 -2.16
CA LEU A 23 -31.39 -17.87 -3.23
C LEU A 23 -31.57 -19.31 -2.69
N ILE A 24 -30.77 -19.71 -1.68
CA ILE A 24 -30.90 -21.04 -1.06
C ILE A 24 -32.22 -21.16 -0.30
N TRP A 25 -32.55 -20.18 0.54
CA TRP A 25 -33.83 -20.16 1.28
C TRP A 25 -35.02 -20.21 0.33
N TYR A 26 -34.96 -19.44 -0.75
CA TYR A 26 -35.99 -19.43 -1.79
C TYR A 26 -36.12 -20.78 -2.51
N SER A 27 -34.99 -21.42 -2.86
CA SER A 27 -34.99 -22.76 -3.48
C SER A 27 -35.66 -23.82 -2.58
N TYR A 28 -35.62 -23.64 -1.26
CA TYR A 28 -36.28 -24.53 -0.30
C TYR A 28 -37.76 -24.23 -0.08
N CYS A 29 -38.22 -23.01 -0.35
CA CYS A 29 -39.62 -22.62 -0.17
C CYS A 29 -40.58 -23.14 -1.26
N GLY A 30 -40.10 -23.88 -2.26
CA GLY A 30 -40.95 -24.74 -3.10
C GLY A 30 -42.05 -24.02 -3.90
N TYR A 31 -41.81 -22.78 -4.33
CA TYR A 31 -42.80 -22.01 -5.08
C TYR A 31 -42.84 -22.44 -6.56
N SER A 32 -43.89 -23.17 -6.92
CA SER A 32 -44.21 -23.66 -8.27
C SER A 32 -44.93 -22.59 -9.10
N ASP A 33 -44.27 -21.45 -9.38
CA ASP A 33 -44.84 -20.42 -10.26
C ASP A 33 -43.94 -20.15 -11.48
N ASP A 34 -44.43 -20.50 -12.67
CA ASP A 34 -43.79 -20.26 -13.98
C ASP A 34 -43.34 -18.80 -14.15
N LEU A 35 -44.15 -17.86 -13.64
CA LEU A 35 -43.92 -16.42 -13.69
C LEU A 35 -42.62 -15.99 -12.98
N MET A 36 -42.25 -16.66 -11.89
CA MET A 36 -41.02 -16.35 -11.16
C MET A 36 -39.78 -16.94 -11.82
N SER A 37 -39.89 -18.11 -12.45
CA SER A 37 -38.77 -18.70 -13.20
C SER A 37 -38.37 -17.80 -14.39
N GLU A 38 -39.35 -17.18 -15.04
CA GLU A 38 -39.14 -16.22 -16.12
C GLU A 38 -38.48 -14.93 -15.61
N ILE A 39 -38.92 -14.41 -14.46
CA ILE A 39 -38.33 -13.23 -13.83
C ILE A 39 -36.87 -13.51 -13.44
N ILE A 40 -36.60 -14.62 -12.75
CA ILE A 40 -35.23 -15.01 -12.34
C ILE A 40 -34.34 -15.19 -13.56
N GLY A 41 -34.82 -15.85 -14.62
CA GLY A 41 -34.07 -16.04 -15.86
C GLY A 41 -33.66 -14.71 -16.52
N LYS A 42 -34.48 -13.67 -16.39
CA LYS A 42 -34.17 -12.32 -16.91
C LYS A 42 -33.20 -11.55 -16.02
N PHE A 43 -33.33 -11.65 -14.70
CA PHE A 43 -32.52 -10.88 -13.76
C PHE A 43 -31.16 -11.52 -13.43
N LEU A 44 -31.03 -12.85 -13.51
CA LEU A 44 -29.79 -13.56 -13.20
C LEU A 44 -28.60 -13.10 -14.06
N PRO A 45 -28.72 -12.95 -15.41
CA PRO A 45 -27.63 -12.43 -16.23
C PRO A 45 -27.29 -10.98 -15.89
N ILE A 46 -28.29 -10.16 -15.55
CA ILE A 46 -28.09 -8.74 -15.17
C ILE A 46 -27.31 -8.66 -13.85
N ALA A 47 -27.68 -9.45 -12.85
CA ALA A 47 -26.97 -9.53 -11.57
C ALA A 47 -25.53 -10.01 -11.76
N THR A 48 -25.33 -11.05 -12.57
CA THR A 48 -23.99 -11.57 -12.90
C THR A 48 -23.14 -10.50 -13.59
N LEU A 49 -23.71 -9.76 -14.55
CA LEU A 49 -23.04 -8.65 -15.22
C LEU A 49 -22.67 -7.53 -14.23
N MET A 50 -23.56 -7.15 -13.33
CA MET A 50 -23.27 -6.14 -12.29
C MET A 50 -22.10 -6.54 -11.40
N ILE A 51 -22.07 -7.81 -10.96
CA ILE A 51 -20.94 -8.35 -10.19
C ILE A 51 -19.65 -8.29 -11.00
N GLY A 52 -19.69 -8.70 -12.28
CA GLY A 52 -18.54 -8.65 -13.19
C GLY A 52 -17.99 -7.24 -13.38
N CYS A 53 -18.85 -6.26 -13.69
CA CYS A 53 -18.48 -4.85 -13.83
C CYS A 53 -17.85 -4.31 -12.53
N PHE A 54 -18.37 -4.71 -11.38
CA PHE A 54 -17.90 -4.24 -10.09
C PHE A 54 -16.53 -4.84 -9.72
N LEU A 55 -16.32 -6.14 -9.96
CA LEU A 55 -15.01 -6.80 -9.81
C LEU A 55 -13.98 -6.14 -10.71
N TRP A 56 -14.32 -5.93 -11.98
CA TRP A 56 -13.46 -5.23 -12.93
C TRP A 56 -13.09 -3.82 -12.46
N TYR A 57 -14.06 -3.05 -11.96
CA TYR A 57 -13.79 -1.71 -11.42
C TYR A 57 -12.80 -1.73 -10.25
N ASN A 58 -12.93 -2.69 -9.32
CA ASN A 58 -12.00 -2.83 -8.20
C ASN A 58 -10.60 -3.22 -8.66
N GLU A 59 -10.49 -4.13 -9.63
CA GLU A 59 -9.22 -4.50 -10.24
C GLU A 59 -8.55 -3.30 -10.92
N GLN A 60 -9.31 -2.49 -11.67
CA GLN A 60 -8.78 -1.26 -12.27
C GLN A 60 -8.30 -0.27 -11.22
N LYS A 61 -9.04 -0.13 -10.12
CA LYS A 61 -8.63 0.73 -8.99
C LYS A 61 -7.35 0.22 -8.33
N GLU A 62 -7.24 -1.08 -8.07
CA GLU A 62 -6.03 -1.68 -7.50
C GLU A 62 -4.82 -1.52 -8.44
N ASN A 63 -5.00 -1.79 -9.74
CA ASN A 63 -3.98 -1.60 -10.76
C ASN A 63 -3.51 -0.14 -10.81
N TYR A 64 -4.43 0.81 -10.80
CA TYR A 64 -4.10 2.23 -10.74
C TYR A 64 -3.24 2.55 -9.51
N MET A 65 -3.65 2.08 -8.33
CA MET A 65 -2.93 2.31 -7.07
C MET A 65 -1.53 1.68 -7.05
N ASN A 66 -1.36 0.54 -7.70
CA ASN A 66 -0.08 -0.17 -7.80
C ASN A 66 0.87 0.47 -8.83
N GLN A 67 0.33 1.16 -9.85
CA GLN A 67 1.08 1.90 -10.86
C GLN A 67 1.55 3.28 -10.40
N LEU A 68 0.99 3.81 -9.31
CA LEU A 68 1.42 5.11 -8.80
C LEU A 68 2.92 5.10 -8.49
N PRO A 69 3.64 6.19 -8.82
CA PRO A 69 5.03 6.36 -8.44
C PRO A 69 5.18 6.21 -6.92
N LYS A 70 6.04 5.29 -6.52
CA LYS A 70 6.31 5.01 -5.11
C LYS A 70 7.53 5.79 -4.67
N LYS A 71 7.40 6.48 -3.54
CA LYS A 71 8.45 7.31 -2.94
C LYS A 71 8.64 6.88 -1.49
N LEU A 72 9.86 6.99 -1.00
CA LEU A 72 10.24 6.58 0.35
C LEU A 72 10.88 7.76 1.09
N ASN A 73 10.38 8.02 2.28
CA ASN A 73 11.05 8.86 3.27
C ASN A 73 11.69 7.94 4.32
N VAL A 74 12.96 8.14 4.60
CA VAL A 74 13.72 7.35 5.57
C VAL A 74 14.21 8.27 6.67
N LYS A 75 13.75 8.07 7.89
CA LYS A 75 14.27 8.75 9.06
C LYS A 75 15.23 7.80 9.78
N TYR A 76 16.46 8.21 9.98
CA TYR A 76 17.41 7.47 10.80
C TYR A 76 17.51 8.14 12.14
N GLN A 77 17.21 7.40 13.20
CA GLN A 77 17.15 7.93 14.55
C GLN A 77 18.20 7.27 15.43
N LEU A 78 18.98 8.09 16.14
CA LEU A 78 19.89 7.69 17.19
C LEU A 78 19.57 8.55 18.42
N ASP A 79 18.99 7.93 19.44
CA ASP A 79 18.46 8.62 20.62
C ASP A 79 17.46 9.74 20.21
N GLU A 80 17.74 10.99 20.55
CA GLU A 80 16.94 12.17 20.18
C GLU A 80 17.37 12.81 18.85
N LYS A 81 18.50 12.36 18.29
CA LYS A 81 19.04 12.91 17.05
C LYS A 81 18.54 12.13 15.85
N TYR A 82 18.29 12.82 14.75
CA TYR A 82 17.89 12.17 13.51
C TYR A 82 18.48 12.86 12.29
N PHE A 83 18.53 12.12 11.19
CA PHE A 83 18.64 12.70 9.86
C PHE A 83 17.60 12.03 8.97
N GLU A 84 17.17 12.73 7.93
CA GLU A 84 16.09 12.27 7.07
C GLU A 84 16.53 12.23 5.62
N ILE A 85 16.01 11.25 4.90
CA ILE A 85 16.08 11.17 3.46
C ILE A 85 14.67 11.29 2.93
N VAL A 86 14.42 12.27 2.09
CA VAL A 86 13.10 12.65 1.63
C VAL A 86 12.96 12.37 0.14
N ASN A 87 11.81 11.80 -0.24
CA ASN A 87 11.40 11.56 -1.61
C ASN A 87 12.32 10.60 -2.39
N ALA A 88 12.98 9.67 -1.71
CA ALA A 88 13.80 8.66 -2.38
C ALA A 88 12.92 7.79 -3.30
N PRO A 89 13.41 7.40 -4.50
CA PRO A 89 12.66 6.50 -5.37
C PRO A 89 12.47 5.13 -4.68
N LEU A 90 11.31 4.51 -4.80
CA LEU A 90 11.06 3.16 -4.29
C LEU A 90 10.59 2.25 -5.43
N ALA A 91 11.30 1.17 -5.69
CA ALA A 91 10.91 0.21 -6.74
C ALA A 91 9.72 -0.66 -6.30
N HIS A 92 9.80 -1.23 -5.10
CA HIS A 92 8.79 -2.14 -4.56
C HIS A 92 8.56 -1.94 -3.07
N GLU A 93 7.31 -2.15 -2.63
CA GLU A 93 6.88 -2.10 -1.22
C GLU A 93 7.52 -3.19 -0.34
N GLY A 94 7.88 -4.35 -0.90
CA GLY A 94 8.54 -5.43 -0.16
C GLY A 94 9.98 -5.08 0.23
N ASP A 95 10.59 -4.13 -0.48
CA ASP A 95 11.99 -3.77 -0.32
C ASP A 95 12.20 -2.54 0.56
N ILE A 96 11.14 -1.95 1.15
CA ILE A 96 11.23 -0.70 1.93
C ILE A 96 12.37 -0.73 2.96
N ARG A 97 12.50 -1.85 3.69
CA ARG A 97 13.56 -2.03 4.68
C ARG A 97 14.95 -2.12 4.03
N ALA A 98 15.10 -2.99 3.04
CA ALA A 98 16.38 -3.23 2.37
C ALA A 98 16.85 -1.96 1.65
N TRP A 99 15.92 -1.28 0.98
CA TRP A 99 16.14 -0.03 0.29
C TRP A 99 16.50 1.10 1.26
N GLY A 100 15.77 1.22 2.38
CA GLY A 100 16.15 2.13 3.46
C GLY A 100 17.61 1.92 3.86
N GLN A 101 18.00 0.70 4.24
CA GLN A 101 19.38 0.40 4.64
C GLN A 101 20.42 0.64 3.52
N ALA A 102 20.06 0.38 2.25
CA ALA A 102 20.93 0.60 1.11
C ALA A 102 21.15 2.08 0.79
N ILE A 103 20.12 2.93 0.94
CA ILE A 103 20.24 4.37 0.70
C ILE A 103 21.26 4.98 1.65
N ALA A 104 21.27 4.60 2.94
CA ALA A 104 22.31 5.08 3.87
C ALA A 104 23.72 4.84 3.32
N LYS A 105 23.99 3.62 2.81
CA LYS A 105 25.30 3.29 2.25
C LYS A 105 25.64 4.12 1.01
N ASN A 106 24.67 4.30 0.11
CA ASN A 106 24.89 5.04 -1.14
C ASN A 106 25.11 6.54 -0.89
N VAL A 107 24.35 7.15 0.02
CA VAL A 107 24.48 8.58 0.36
C VAL A 107 25.79 8.86 1.10
N LEU A 108 26.25 7.91 1.92
CA LEU A 108 27.50 8.02 2.66
C LEU A 108 28.75 7.78 1.83
N ASN A 109 28.60 7.22 0.62
CA ASN A 109 29.71 6.92 -0.28
C ASN A 109 30.86 6.14 0.39
N GLU A 110 30.54 5.34 1.43
CA GLU A 110 31.55 4.67 2.26
C GLU A 110 31.15 3.24 2.64
N SER A 111 32.17 2.40 2.77
CA SER A 111 32.15 1.01 3.24
C SER A 111 31.75 0.84 4.71
N GLN A 112 31.16 1.87 5.34
CA GLN A 112 30.85 1.83 6.76
C GLN A 112 29.75 0.82 7.08
N TYR A 113 30.05 -0.03 8.06
CA TYR A 113 29.08 -0.96 8.62
C TYR A 113 28.12 -0.22 9.56
N VAL A 114 26.88 -0.03 9.10
CA VAL A 114 25.81 0.56 9.89
C VAL A 114 25.11 -0.53 10.69
N GLU A 115 25.02 -0.32 12.01
CA GLU A 115 24.30 -1.20 12.91
C GLU A 115 22.91 -0.66 13.23
N TYR A 116 21.91 -1.49 12.98
CA TYR A 116 20.51 -1.17 13.20
C TYR A 116 19.97 -1.89 14.44
N SER A 117 19.19 -1.20 15.28
CA SER A 117 18.50 -1.79 16.43
C SER A 117 17.09 -2.22 16.10
N GLY A 118 16.45 -1.57 15.13
CA GLY A 118 15.10 -1.87 14.70
C GLY A 118 14.61 -0.93 13.62
N TYR A 119 13.34 -1.07 13.23
CA TYR A 119 12.68 -0.16 12.31
C TYR A 119 11.18 -0.11 12.56
N PHE A 120 10.54 0.97 12.12
CA PHE A 120 9.11 1.18 12.15
C PHE A 120 8.65 1.69 10.78
N ILE A 121 7.61 1.09 10.20
CA ILE A 121 7.05 1.50 8.90
C ILE A 121 5.69 2.14 9.17
N ASP A 122 5.53 3.39 8.74
CA ASP A 122 4.27 4.10 8.80
C ASP A 122 3.29 3.63 7.73
N THR A 123 2.00 3.91 7.95
CA THR A 123 0.98 3.72 6.92
C THR A 123 1.26 4.62 5.71
N PRO A 124 1.22 4.09 4.48
CA PRO A 124 1.49 4.87 3.29
C PRO A 124 0.44 5.97 3.09
N ARG A 125 0.89 7.11 2.56
CA ARG A 125 0.05 8.26 2.24
C ARG A 125 0.04 8.50 0.74
N ILE A 126 -1.08 8.98 0.21
CA ILE A 126 -1.18 9.35 -1.20
C ILE A 126 -1.22 10.87 -1.28
N ILE A 127 -0.24 11.45 -1.96
CA ILE A 127 -0.10 12.89 -2.12
C ILE A 127 0.19 13.14 -3.60
N GLU A 128 -0.61 13.98 -4.26
CA GLU A 128 -0.41 14.38 -5.67
C GLU A 128 -0.24 13.20 -6.65
N GLY A 129 -1.03 12.14 -6.49
CA GLY A 129 -0.95 10.96 -7.37
C GLY A 129 0.31 10.11 -7.16
N ARG A 130 0.91 10.15 -5.97
CA ARG A 130 2.09 9.35 -5.61
C ARG A 130 1.88 8.69 -4.27
N LYS A 131 2.45 7.50 -4.11
CA LYS A 131 2.37 6.72 -2.88
C LYS A 131 3.65 6.94 -2.07
N PHE A 132 3.53 7.64 -0.96
CA PHE A 132 4.63 7.93 -0.03
C PHE A 132 4.65 6.91 1.10
N TYR A 133 5.79 6.24 1.22
CA TYR A 133 6.15 5.37 2.32
C TYR A 133 7.03 6.14 3.29
N SER A 134 6.92 5.83 4.57
CA SER A 134 7.83 6.36 5.58
C SER A 134 8.32 5.23 6.46
N ILE A 135 9.64 5.17 6.64
CA ILE A 135 10.29 4.21 7.52
C ILE A 135 11.22 4.96 8.46
N THR A 136 11.09 4.68 9.76
CA THR A 136 12.05 5.08 10.77
C THR A 136 12.97 3.91 11.05
N ILE A 137 14.27 4.10 10.89
CA ILE A 137 15.32 3.12 11.17
C ILE A 137 16.07 3.57 12.42
N TYR A 138 16.08 2.73 13.44
CA TYR A 138 16.80 3.02 14.68
C TYR A 138 18.24 2.52 14.58
N LEU A 139 19.17 3.41 14.89
CA LEU A 139 20.61 3.16 14.85
C LEU A 139 21.10 2.71 16.23
N LYS A 140 22.10 1.82 16.26
CA LYS A 140 22.82 1.48 17.51
C LYS A 140 23.98 2.41 17.80
N LYS A 141 24.56 2.99 16.75
CA LYS A 141 25.75 3.86 16.83
C LYS A 141 25.64 4.99 15.82
N ALA A 142 26.33 6.08 16.10
CA ALA A 142 26.46 7.18 15.17
C ALA A 142 27.14 6.69 13.88
N ILE A 143 26.62 7.15 12.75
CA ILE A 143 27.19 6.87 11.45
C ILE A 143 28.08 8.05 11.06
N GLY A 144 29.32 7.79 10.67
CA GLY A 144 30.21 8.84 10.20
C GLY A 144 29.67 9.46 8.91
N GLY A 145 29.85 10.78 8.75
CA GLY A 145 29.47 11.49 7.51
C GLY A 145 28.03 12.03 7.48
N PHE A 146 27.17 11.68 8.45
CA PHE A 146 25.86 12.32 8.59
C PHE A 146 25.88 13.44 9.63
N GLU A 147 25.36 14.60 9.24
CA GLU A 147 25.04 15.69 10.15
C GLU A 147 23.60 15.54 10.62
N PHE A 148 23.42 15.30 11.92
CA PHE A 148 22.09 15.26 12.54
C PHE A 148 21.38 16.60 12.37
N GLY A 149 20.07 16.56 12.13
CA GLY A 149 19.24 17.74 11.83
C GLY A 149 19.27 18.17 10.36
N LYS A 150 19.88 17.38 9.47
CA LYS A 150 19.81 17.60 8.02
C LYS A 150 18.90 16.62 7.32
N SER A 151 18.30 17.10 6.23
CA SER A 151 17.47 16.29 5.33
C SER A 151 18.06 16.27 3.92
N TYR A 152 18.15 15.06 3.35
CA TYR A 152 18.66 14.78 2.02
C TYR A 152 17.49 14.62 1.05
N TYR A 153 17.41 15.46 0.02
CA TYR A 153 16.25 15.46 -0.89
C TYR A 153 16.57 14.79 -2.22
N PHE A 154 15.67 13.92 -2.63
CA PHE A 154 15.65 13.35 -3.97
C PHE A 154 14.60 14.04 -4.84
N GLY A 155 14.94 14.21 -6.11
CA GLY A 155 14.06 14.75 -7.12
C GLY A 155 12.98 13.79 -7.56
N ASN A 156 12.06 14.32 -8.35
CA ASN A 156 11.01 13.51 -8.95
C ASN A 156 11.61 12.44 -9.88
N ASP A 157 12.72 12.77 -10.55
CA ASP A 157 13.55 11.89 -11.38
C ASP A 157 14.40 10.89 -10.59
N GLY A 158 14.35 10.93 -9.25
CA GLY A 158 15.12 10.06 -8.38
C GLY A 158 16.60 10.46 -8.24
N LYS A 159 17.01 11.63 -8.75
CA LYS A 159 18.36 12.14 -8.54
C LYS A 159 18.47 12.90 -7.23
N TYR A 160 19.63 12.83 -6.60
CA TYR A 160 19.91 13.62 -5.40
C TYR A 160 19.99 15.11 -5.75
N ILE A 161 19.21 15.95 -5.07
CA ILE A 161 19.13 17.40 -5.33
C ILE A 161 19.99 18.19 -4.34
N GLY A 162 20.20 17.67 -3.13
CA GLY A 162 21.03 18.33 -2.13
C GLY A 162 20.51 18.22 -0.69
N LEU A 163 21.22 18.93 0.20
CA LEU A 163 20.90 19.11 1.61
C LEU A 163 19.97 20.30 1.81
N LYS A 164 18.95 20.16 2.66
CA LYS A 164 18.29 21.30 3.29
C LYS A 164 18.30 21.12 4.81
N ASN A 165 18.39 22.24 5.53
CA ASN A 165 18.20 22.25 6.97
C ASN A 165 16.71 22.02 7.24
N SER A 166 16.41 21.00 8.07
CA SER A 166 15.04 20.64 8.46
C SER A 166 14.54 21.54 9.58
#